data_AF-A0A9D8P2E3-F1
#
_entry.id   AF-A0A9D8P2E3-F1
#
_cell.length_a   1.000
_cell.length_b   1.000
_cell.length_c   1.000
_cell.angle_alpha   90.00
_cell.angle_beta   90.00
_cell.angle_gamma   90.00
#
_symmetry.space_group_name_H-M   'P 1'
#
loop_
_entity.id
_entity.type
_entity.pdbx_description
1 polymer ?
#
loop_
_entity_poly.entity_id
_entity_poly.type
_entity_poly.pdbx_seq_one_letter_code
_entity_poly.pdbx_strand_id
1 'polypeptide(L)'
;MPKHNPSKPQVDLKDDAHSGHIALSAYARILELMSVGGHTTRGLTPSDINEPFIREAKGLKNLLLTMSSVAPAIPDTSDEEWNPLSQRPHALLPAAYLDELGSAITALKTAVDEFTILSHELMHVALWEPFFAGYWRPRSKSDFRTFSLMAEGFCYFFSDIVIGGAVRVRLPDGEFALERQTASNARFHPVRAFKAAAITSHRDILDIYLDGFNGKQTALWQPRGKNDFAASLAAQAYDFYKGTLGYLSAMHGALSAFGYVSEFFRRYCSIEGLPSFLNQNQAPQSPNTALKRYFTDFFESGLDQLDGLTPQQITRIRERRALQMRAYYALQVRWLLTENHVTTTQPLVTLKCEPLAQEISRYLDGLEEALHELARQPHASQVHRLAALDARYSAKVRAIFVRMDAWAGLRWLIAPKRADGCINIRRSKSTSDQAAKRYVCNTATFLVEELTARLTLSSNTKNRVKILQLIKTVSELGSTAVHGPSAKILSAEKALQRELGKKDILELWSLPLASFDPVRNKFRELLFSYQ
;
A
#
# COMPACT_ATOMS: atom_id res chain seq x y z
N MET A 1 39.05 -54.24 -31.68
CA MET A 1 37.83 -53.66 -31.07
C MET A 1 37.97 -52.14 -31.03
N PRO A 2 37.27 -51.37 -31.88
CA PRO A 2 37.27 -49.91 -31.80
C PRO A 2 36.17 -49.40 -30.86
N LYS A 3 36.50 -48.33 -30.14
CA LYS A 3 35.70 -47.67 -29.09
C LYS A 3 34.47 -46.96 -29.67
N HIS A 4 33.30 -47.22 -29.09
CA HIS A 4 32.08 -46.46 -29.33
C HIS A 4 32.16 -45.10 -28.65
N ASN A 5 32.03 -44.02 -29.43
CA ASN A 5 31.83 -42.66 -28.95
C ASN A 5 30.31 -42.40 -28.89
N PRO A 6 29.71 -42.00 -27.75
CA PRO A 6 28.29 -41.63 -27.73
C PRO A 6 28.15 -40.22 -28.31
N SER A 7 27.37 -40.11 -29.39
CA SER A 7 26.94 -38.84 -29.98
C SER A 7 26.19 -38.01 -28.94
N LYS A 8 26.63 -36.75 -28.74
CA LYS A 8 25.88 -35.74 -27.99
C LYS A 8 24.48 -35.57 -28.60
N PRO A 9 23.41 -35.44 -27.78
CA PRO A 9 22.11 -35.07 -28.30
C PRO A 9 22.19 -33.65 -28.89
N GLN A 10 21.84 -33.53 -30.16
CA GLN A 10 21.56 -32.25 -30.81
C GLN A 10 20.30 -31.69 -30.15
N VAL A 11 20.43 -30.65 -29.34
CA VAL A 11 19.31 -29.86 -28.85
C VAL A 11 18.78 -29.07 -30.05
N ASP A 12 17.54 -29.36 -30.44
CA ASP A 12 16.87 -28.70 -31.55
C ASP A 12 16.48 -27.27 -31.12
N LEU A 13 17.32 -26.30 -31.43
CA LEU A 13 17.18 -24.87 -31.08
C LEU A 13 15.98 -24.18 -31.75
N LYS A 14 15.12 -24.92 -32.47
CA LYS A 14 13.93 -24.37 -33.14
C LYS A 14 12.71 -24.22 -32.23
N ASP A 15 12.64 -24.96 -31.12
CA ASP A 15 11.54 -24.83 -30.14
C ASP A 15 11.73 -23.63 -29.18
N ASP A 16 12.96 -23.16 -28.98
CA ASP A 16 13.26 -22.01 -28.10
C ASP A 16 12.78 -20.67 -28.69
N ALA A 17 12.83 -20.52 -30.02
CA ALA A 17 12.35 -19.31 -30.70
C ALA A 17 10.82 -19.17 -30.59
N HIS A 18 10.08 -20.27 -30.64
CA HIS A 18 8.62 -20.26 -30.52
C HIS A 18 8.18 -19.94 -29.09
N SER A 19 8.89 -20.48 -28.10
CA SER A 19 8.67 -20.22 -26.67
C SER A 19 8.97 -18.75 -26.30
N GLY A 20 10.03 -18.17 -26.88
CA GLY A 20 10.37 -16.75 -26.72
C GLY A 20 9.32 -15.80 -27.29
N HIS A 21 8.75 -16.10 -28.46
CA HIS A 21 7.68 -15.27 -29.04
C HIS A 21 6.36 -15.31 -28.24
N ILE A 22 6.01 -16.44 -27.64
CA ILE A 22 4.83 -16.57 -26.78
C ILE A 22 5.02 -15.77 -25.48
N ALA A 23 6.21 -15.85 -24.87
CA ALA A 23 6.60 -15.05 -23.71
C ALA A 23 6.54 -13.54 -24.00
N LEU A 24 7.09 -13.11 -25.13
CA LEU A 24 7.10 -11.71 -25.56
C LEU A 24 5.69 -11.17 -25.88
N SER A 25 4.80 -11.99 -26.44
CA SER A 25 3.41 -11.60 -26.71
C SER A 25 2.56 -11.53 -25.43
N ALA A 26 2.80 -12.41 -24.45
CA ALA A 26 2.19 -12.29 -23.12
C ALA A 26 2.69 -11.04 -22.36
N TYR A 27 3.97 -10.70 -22.54
CA TYR A 27 4.61 -9.51 -21.98
C TYR A 27 4.07 -8.19 -22.55
N ALA A 28 3.95 -8.08 -23.89
CA ALA A 28 3.36 -6.90 -24.53
C ALA A 28 1.97 -6.57 -23.98
N ARG A 29 1.20 -7.58 -23.54
CA ARG A 29 -0.14 -7.43 -22.96
C ARG A 29 -0.15 -7.03 -21.49
N ILE A 30 0.80 -7.52 -20.69
CA ILE A 30 1.01 -7.04 -19.32
C ILE A 30 1.40 -5.56 -19.38
N LEU A 31 2.33 -5.21 -20.26
CA LEU A 31 2.72 -3.83 -20.50
C LEU A 31 1.56 -2.99 -21.05
N GLU A 32 0.74 -3.52 -21.96
CA GLU A 32 -0.46 -2.82 -22.46
C GLU A 32 -1.46 -2.57 -21.33
N LEU A 33 -1.77 -3.57 -20.50
CA LEU A 33 -2.67 -3.42 -19.36
C LEU A 33 -2.15 -2.38 -18.37
N MET A 34 -0.85 -2.39 -18.09
CA MET A 34 -0.19 -1.37 -17.26
C MET A 34 -0.22 0.02 -17.93
N SER A 35 -0.08 0.08 -19.26
CA SER A 35 -0.15 1.34 -20.03
C SER A 35 -1.56 1.95 -20.04
N VAL A 36 -2.62 1.12 -20.03
CA VAL A 36 -4.02 1.56 -19.91
C VAL A 36 -4.28 2.24 -18.56
N GLY A 37 -3.51 1.91 -17.52
CA GLY A 37 -3.51 2.59 -16.22
C GLY A 37 -2.64 3.85 -16.15
N GLY A 38 -1.86 4.17 -17.19
CA GLY A 38 -0.91 5.29 -17.19
C GLY A 38 0.48 4.95 -16.61
N HIS A 39 0.78 3.67 -16.35
CA HIS A 39 2.13 3.24 -15.95
C HIS A 39 3.00 3.12 -17.20
N THR A 40 3.88 4.10 -17.43
CA THR A 40 4.80 4.06 -18.57
C THR A 40 6.03 3.20 -18.26
N THR A 41 6.06 1.98 -18.76
CA THR A 41 7.33 1.30 -19.05
C THR A 41 7.84 1.89 -20.38
N ARG A 42 8.95 2.64 -20.33
CA ARG A 42 9.54 3.22 -21.54
C ARG A 42 9.94 2.08 -22.49
N GLY A 43 9.38 2.06 -23.71
CA GLY A 43 10.11 1.54 -24.87
C GLY A 43 9.49 0.45 -25.75
N LEU A 44 8.22 0.04 -25.61
CA LEU A 44 7.65 -0.99 -26.49
C LEU A 44 6.23 -0.65 -26.96
N THR A 45 5.97 -0.81 -28.26
CA THR A 45 4.68 -0.53 -28.91
C THR A 45 3.72 -1.72 -28.77
N PRO A 46 2.47 -1.51 -28.32
CA PRO A 46 1.46 -2.55 -28.20
C PRO A 46 0.76 -2.75 -29.55
N SER A 47 1.10 -3.82 -30.26
CA SER A 47 0.27 -4.34 -31.35
C SER A 47 0.29 -5.86 -31.31
N ASP A 48 -0.85 -6.42 -30.93
CA ASP A 48 -1.38 -7.77 -31.16
C ASP A 48 -2.10 -8.28 -29.90
N ILE A 49 -3.34 -7.79 -29.73
CA ILE A 49 -4.27 -8.15 -28.66
C ILE A 49 -4.74 -9.60 -28.88
N ASN A 50 -4.60 -10.43 -27.86
CA ASN A 50 -5.23 -11.75 -27.81
C ASN A 50 -6.13 -11.80 -26.57
N GLU A 51 -7.44 -11.68 -26.80
CA GLU A 51 -8.54 -11.65 -25.82
C GLU A 51 -8.55 -12.76 -24.73
N PRO A 52 -8.03 -13.99 -24.92
CA PRO A 52 -8.17 -15.06 -23.93
C PRO A 52 -7.44 -14.82 -22.60
N PHE A 53 -6.35 -14.05 -22.58
CA PHE A 53 -5.61 -13.75 -21.32
C PHE A 53 -6.33 -12.74 -20.44
N ILE A 54 -6.93 -11.73 -21.07
CA ILE A 54 -7.77 -10.75 -20.38
C ILE A 54 -9.02 -11.46 -19.82
N ARG A 55 -9.51 -12.50 -20.50
CA ARG A 55 -10.56 -13.39 -19.96
C ARG A 55 -10.11 -14.28 -18.79
N GLU A 56 -8.81 -14.50 -18.57
CA GLU A 56 -8.28 -15.23 -17.39
C GLU A 56 -8.06 -14.27 -16.20
N ALA A 57 -7.62 -13.04 -16.49
CA ALA A 57 -7.55 -11.94 -15.54
C ALA A 57 -8.90 -11.21 -15.39
N LYS A 58 -9.99 -11.98 -15.22
CA LYS A 58 -11.37 -11.47 -15.18
C LYS A 58 -11.52 -10.29 -14.24
N GLY A 59 -12.10 -9.21 -14.74
CA GLY A 59 -12.46 -8.02 -13.98
C GLY A 59 -11.29 -7.08 -13.66
N LEU A 60 -10.04 -7.52 -13.76
CA LEU A 60 -8.86 -6.72 -13.39
C LEU A 60 -8.69 -5.49 -14.28
N LYS A 61 -8.98 -5.61 -15.59
CA LYS A 61 -8.94 -4.46 -16.51
C LYS A 61 -9.94 -3.40 -16.11
N ASN A 62 -11.19 -3.78 -15.85
CA ASN A 62 -12.23 -2.83 -15.46
C ASN A 62 -11.97 -2.26 -14.06
N LEU A 63 -11.45 -3.07 -13.13
CA LEU A 63 -11.01 -2.61 -11.82
C LEU A 63 -9.88 -1.57 -11.94
N LEU A 64 -8.86 -1.84 -12.76
CA LEU A 64 -7.81 -0.86 -13.06
C LEU A 64 -8.39 0.42 -13.68
N LEU A 65 -9.36 0.31 -14.59
CA LEU A 65 -10.03 1.47 -15.18
C LEU A 65 -10.83 2.28 -14.14
N THR A 66 -11.47 1.62 -13.17
CA THR A 66 -12.11 2.33 -12.03
C THR A 66 -11.11 3.03 -11.11
N MET A 67 -9.83 2.74 -11.25
CA MET A 67 -8.74 3.34 -10.47
C MET A 67 -7.87 4.31 -11.26
N SER A 68 -7.82 4.17 -12.58
CA SER A 68 -7.11 5.07 -13.49
C SER A 68 -7.53 6.50 -13.19
N SER A 69 -6.61 7.27 -12.65
CA SER A 69 -6.87 8.56 -12.05
C SER A 69 -7.50 9.53 -13.05
N VAL A 70 -8.23 10.49 -12.50
CA VAL A 70 -8.74 11.69 -13.21
C VAL A 70 -7.59 12.63 -13.66
N ALA A 71 -6.33 12.17 -13.71
CA ALA A 71 -5.20 12.77 -14.44
C ALA A 71 -4.03 11.77 -14.52
N PRO A 72 -3.18 11.80 -15.58
CA PRO A 72 -2.08 10.84 -15.77
C PRO A 72 -1.05 10.88 -14.62
N ALA A 73 -0.46 9.72 -14.32
CA ALA A 73 0.70 9.59 -13.46
C ALA A 73 1.79 10.56 -13.92
N ILE A 74 2.28 11.40 -13.01
CA ILE A 74 3.41 12.29 -13.29
C ILE A 74 4.67 11.48 -12.96
N PRO A 75 5.76 11.56 -13.76
CA PRO A 75 7.05 11.01 -13.36
C PRO A 75 7.41 11.48 -11.93
N ASP A 76 7.94 10.56 -11.11
CA ASP A 76 8.34 10.77 -9.70
C ASP A 76 7.21 10.82 -8.64
N THR A 77 5.96 10.46 -8.98
CA THR A 77 4.98 10.04 -7.97
C THR A 77 4.99 8.52 -7.87
N SER A 78 5.26 7.97 -6.69
CA SER A 78 5.14 6.53 -6.49
C SER A 78 3.67 6.13 -6.57
N ASP A 79 3.39 4.95 -7.12
CA ASP A 79 2.06 4.33 -7.18
C ASP A 79 1.54 3.94 -5.77
N GLU A 80 2.17 4.41 -4.70
CA GLU A 80 2.12 3.83 -3.34
C GLU A 80 0.91 4.24 -2.49
N GLU A 81 0.12 5.23 -2.88
CA GLU A 81 -0.67 5.98 -1.90
C GLU A 81 -2.17 6.08 -2.25
N TRP A 82 -2.67 5.21 -3.12
CA TRP A 82 -4.09 5.18 -3.50
C TRP A 82 -4.97 4.31 -2.60
N ASN A 83 -4.40 3.31 -1.91
CA ASN A 83 -5.10 2.51 -0.90
C ASN A 83 -4.52 2.77 0.51
N PRO A 84 -5.21 3.51 1.39
CA PRO A 84 -4.72 3.78 2.74
C PRO A 84 -4.66 2.54 3.65
N LEU A 85 -5.17 1.38 3.19
CA LEU A 85 -5.26 0.16 3.96
C LEU A 85 -4.28 -0.95 3.50
N SER A 86 -3.59 -0.78 2.37
CA SER A 86 -2.70 -1.81 1.81
C SER A 86 -1.34 -1.28 1.30
N GLN A 87 -0.82 -0.19 1.85
CA GLN A 87 0.42 0.38 1.33
C GLN A 87 1.60 -0.58 1.55
N ARG A 88 2.28 -0.93 0.45
CA ARG A 88 3.56 -1.62 0.46
C ARG A 88 4.67 -0.63 0.16
N PRO A 89 5.80 -0.67 0.89
CA PRO A 89 6.99 0.05 0.46
C PRO A 89 7.50 -0.55 -0.86
N HIS A 90 7.67 0.25 -1.91
CA HIS A 90 8.43 -0.17 -3.09
C HIS A 90 9.89 -0.32 -2.71
N ALA A 91 10.44 -1.51 -2.93
CA ALA A 91 11.88 -1.63 -3.11
C ALA A 91 12.22 -0.99 -4.47
N LEU A 92 13.04 0.07 -4.45
CA LEU A 92 13.67 0.58 -5.66
C LEU A 92 14.44 -0.58 -6.32
N LEU A 93 14.00 -1.00 -7.51
CA LEU A 93 14.72 -1.99 -8.29
C LEU A 93 16.13 -1.44 -8.59
N PRO A 94 17.20 -2.19 -8.32
CA PRO A 94 18.55 -1.76 -8.67
C PRO A 94 18.65 -1.56 -10.19
N ALA A 95 19.29 -0.47 -10.61
CA ALA A 95 19.65 -0.30 -12.01
C ALA A 95 20.67 -1.38 -12.40
N ALA A 96 20.20 -2.44 -13.07
CA ALA A 96 21.07 -3.47 -13.58
C ALA A 96 21.70 -3.00 -14.91
N TYR A 97 23.02 -2.88 -14.93
CA TYR A 97 23.80 -2.89 -16.17
C TYR A 97 23.79 -4.31 -16.72
N LEU A 98 23.11 -4.56 -17.84
CA LEU A 98 23.10 -5.87 -18.50
C LEU A 98 22.98 -5.75 -20.02
N ASP A 99 23.73 -6.59 -20.73
CA ASP A 99 23.68 -6.82 -22.18
C ASP A 99 22.26 -7.21 -22.66
N GLU A 100 21.96 -7.06 -23.95
CA GLU A 100 20.61 -7.13 -24.55
C GLU A 100 19.74 -8.33 -24.10
N LEU A 101 20.31 -9.53 -23.98
CA LEU A 101 19.57 -10.73 -23.53
C LEU A 101 19.27 -10.70 -22.01
N GLY A 102 20.22 -10.21 -21.21
CA GLY A 102 20.03 -10.00 -19.78
C GLY A 102 19.01 -8.91 -19.51
N SER A 103 19.02 -7.85 -20.32
CA SER A 103 18.02 -6.77 -20.28
C SER A 103 16.60 -7.30 -20.54
N ALA A 104 16.41 -8.15 -21.54
CA ALA A 104 15.09 -8.71 -21.86
C ALA A 104 14.52 -9.60 -20.73
N ILE A 105 15.34 -10.49 -20.15
CA ILE A 105 14.92 -11.36 -19.05
C ILE A 105 14.66 -10.56 -17.78
N THR A 106 15.51 -9.57 -17.47
CA THR A 106 15.28 -8.67 -16.33
C THR A 106 14.02 -7.82 -16.52
N ALA A 107 13.78 -7.29 -17.71
CA ALA A 107 12.56 -6.53 -18.02
C ALA A 107 11.29 -7.39 -17.90
N LEU A 108 11.36 -8.66 -18.32
CA LEU A 108 10.27 -9.63 -18.13
C LEU A 108 10.02 -9.90 -16.65
N LYS A 109 11.07 -10.19 -15.88
CA LYS A 109 10.99 -10.39 -14.42
C LYS A 109 10.32 -9.20 -13.74
N THR A 110 10.81 -7.99 -14.02
CA THR A 110 10.28 -6.74 -13.47
C THR A 110 8.81 -6.55 -13.80
N ALA A 111 8.38 -6.74 -15.06
CA ALA A 111 6.98 -6.53 -15.41
C ALA A 111 6.03 -7.56 -14.78
N VAL A 112 6.46 -8.83 -14.66
CA VAL A 112 5.63 -9.83 -13.99
C VAL A 112 5.55 -9.55 -12.49
N ASP A 113 6.66 -9.12 -11.86
CA ASP A 113 6.67 -8.70 -10.46
C ASP A 113 5.74 -7.50 -10.23
N GLU A 114 5.88 -6.44 -11.03
CA GLU A 114 5.05 -5.24 -10.97
C GLU A 114 3.57 -5.56 -11.20
N PHE A 115 3.24 -6.37 -12.20
CA PHE A 115 1.85 -6.78 -12.46
C PHE A 115 1.27 -7.62 -11.31
N THR A 116 2.08 -8.49 -10.73
CA THR A 116 1.66 -9.34 -9.61
C THR A 116 1.45 -8.50 -8.35
N ILE A 117 2.31 -7.50 -8.10
CA ILE A 117 2.12 -6.50 -7.03
C ILE A 117 0.87 -5.66 -7.31
N LEU A 118 0.70 -5.12 -8.51
CA LEU A 118 -0.47 -4.34 -8.87
C LEU A 118 -1.75 -5.14 -8.66
N SER A 119 -1.82 -6.38 -9.15
CA SER A 119 -2.98 -7.27 -8.96
C SER A 119 -3.32 -7.50 -7.50
N HIS A 120 -2.30 -7.64 -6.63
CA HIS A 120 -2.47 -7.74 -5.18
C HIS A 120 -3.15 -6.49 -4.62
N GLU A 121 -2.65 -5.31 -4.97
CA GLU A 121 -3.19 -4.05 -4.48
C GLU A 121 -4.59 -3.77 -5.02
N LEU A 122 -4.84 -4.03 -6.31
CA LEU A 122 -6.16 -3.95 -6.95
C LEU A 122 -7.19 -4.76 -6.15
N MET A 123 -6.85 -5.99 -5.78
CA MET A 123 -7.74 -6.85 -5.00
C MET A 123 -8.10 -6.26 -3.64
N HIS A 124 -7.17 -5.59 -2.94
CA HIS A 124 -7.53 -4.92 -1.69
C HIS A 124 -8.65 -3.91 -1.89
N VAL A 125 -8.56 -3.05 -2.90
CA VAL A 125 -9.63 -2.07 -3.14
C VAL A 125 -10.92 -2.70 -3.59
N ALA A 126 -10.85 -3.78 -4.35
CA ALA A 126 -12.06 -4.50 -4.68
C ALA A 126 -12.73 -5.10 -3.43
N LEU A 127 -11.95 -5.72 -2.56
CA LEU A 127 -12.47 -6.33 -1.33
C LEU A 127 -13.02 -5.30 -0.35
N TRP A 128 -12.43 -4.09 -0.28
CA TRP A 128 -12.90 -2.99 0.56
C TRP A 128 -14.05 -2.16 -0.05
N GLU A 129 -14.48 -2.45 -1.28
CA GLU A 129 -15.59 -1.74 -1.92
C GLU A 129 -16.86 -1.65 -1.06
N PRO A 130 -17.30 -2.69 -0.31
CA PRO A 130 -18.48 -2.59 0.55
C PRO A 130 -18.36 -1.51 1.63
N PHE A 131 -17.14 -1.22 2.12
CA PHE A 131 -16.91 -0.11 3.04
C PHE A 131 -17.13 1.23 2.35
N PHE A 132 -16.55 1.41 1.17
CA PHE A 132 -16.62 2.69 0.47
C PHE A 132 -17.98 2.95 -0.20
N ALA A 133 -18.75 1.91 -0.49
CA ALA A 133 -20.12 2.01 -0.98
C ALA A 133 -21.18 2.03 0.15
N GLY A 134 -20.75 1.99 1.42
CA GLY A 134 -21.65 2.09 2.57
C GLY A 134 -22.43 0.82 2.90
N TYR A 135 -22.16 -0.29 2.22
CA TYR A 135 -22.85 -1.56 2.45
C TYR A 135 -22.36 -2.30 3.70
N TRP A 136 -21.13 -2.02 4.16
CA TRP A 136 -20.58 -2.60 5.37
C TRP A 136 -19.68 -1.63 6.12
N ARG A 137 -19.63 -1.75 7.45
CA ARG A 137 -18.70 -1.01 8.31
C ARG A 137 -18.16 -1.93 9.40
N PRO A 138 -16.85 -1.91 9.68
CA PRO A 138 -16.33 -2.62 10.85
C PRO A 138 -16.96 -2.07 12.13
N ARG A 139 -17.59 -2.94 12.93
CA ARG A 139 -18.26 -2.54 14.18
C ARG A 139 -17.30 -2.49 15.36
N SER A 140 -16.15 -3.14 15.24
CA SER A 140 -15.14 -3.24 16.28
C SER A 140 -13.73 -3.26 15.69
N LYS A 141 -12.72 -3.01 16.54
CA LYS A 141 -11.31 -3.20 16.20
C LYS A 141 -11.02 -4.65 15.78
N SER A 142 -11.72 -5.62 16.37
CA SER A 142 -11.57 -7.03 16.01
C SER A 142 -12.15 -7.31 14.62
N ASP A 143 -13.31 -6.75 14.29
CA ASP A 143 -13.94 -6.88 12.97
C ASP A 143 -13.02 -6.31 11.90
N PHE A 144 -12.49 -5.10 12.12
CA PHE A 144 -11.53 -4.49 11.21
C PHE A 144 -10.29 -5.36 11.01
N ARG A 145 -9.70 -5.86 12.09
CA ARG A 145 -8.50 -6.71 12.05
C ARG A 145 -8.77 -7.99 11.29
N THR A 146 -9.84 -8.71 11.62
CA THR A 146 -10.18 -9.98 10.97
C THR A 146 -10.49 -9.77 9.50
N PHE A 147 -11.26 -8.74 9.14
CA PHE A 147 -11.51 -8.41 7.74
C PHE A 147 -10.20 -8.08 7.00
N SER A 148 -9.34 -7.24 7.58
CA SER A 148 -8.06 -6.85 6.97
C SER A 148 -7.15 -8.06 6.72
N LEU A 149 -7.05 -8.97 7.69
CA LEU A 149 -6.24 -10.19 7.55
C LEU A 149 -6.79 -11.14 6.50
N MET A 150 -8.12 -11.34 6.47
CA MET A 150 -8.75 -12.17 5.45
C MET A 150 -8.61 -11.53 4.07
N ALA A 151 -8.72 -10.21 3.96
CA ALA A 151 -8.50 -9.50 2.71
C ALA A 151 -7.06 -9.67 2.21
N GLU A 152 -6.05 -9.51 3.09
CA GLU A 152 -4.65 -9.81 2.72
C GLU A 152 -4.49 -11.27 2.30
N GLY A 153 -5.08 -12.22 3.05
CA GLY A 153 -5.06 -13.65 2.71
C GLY A 153 -5.62 -13.93 1.33
N PHE A 154 -6.75 -13.29 0.99
CA PHE A 154 -7.32 -13.34 -0.35
C PHE A 154 -6.36 -12.77 -1.41
N CYS A 155 -5.76 -11.60 -1.16
CA CYS A 155 -4.88 -10.95 -2.13
C CYS A 155 -3.63 -11.79 -2.42
N TYR A 156 -3.05 -12.47 -1.42
CA TYR A 156 -1.98 -13.44 -1.66
C TYR A 156 -2.47 -14.69 -2.38
N PHE A 157 -3.60 -15.27 -1.97
CA PHE A 157 -4.21 -16.38 -2.71
C PHE A 157 -4.36 -16.04 -4.20
N PHE A 158 -4.97 -14.90 -4.49
CA PHE A 158 -5.23 -14.47 -5.86
C PHE A 158 -3.92 -14.28 -6.64
N SER A 159 -2.94 -13.62 -6.02
CA SER A 159 -1.65 -13.40 -6.67
C SER A 159 -0.83 -14.68 -6.87
N ASP A 160 -0.74 -15.53 -5.84
CA ASP A 160 0.14 -16.70 -5.83
C ASP A 160 -0.43 -17.86 -6.64
N ILE A 161 -1.76 -18.04 -6.56
CA ILE A 161 -2.46 -19.22 -7.10
C ILE A 161 -3.13 -18.88 -8.42
N VAL A 162 -3.88 -17.78 -8.50
CA VAL A 162 -4.63 -17.42 -9.72
C VAL A 162 -3.68 -16.79 -10.74
N ILE A 163 -3.06 -15.65 -10.40
CA ILE A 163 -2.13 -14.95 -11.30
C ILE A 163 -0.86 -15.76 -11.52
N GLY A 164 -0.21 -16.21 -10.45
CA GLY A 164 0.97 -17.06 -10.53
C GLY A 164 0.72 -18.37 -11.29
N GLY A 165 -0.48 -18.97 -11.13
CA GLY A 165 -0.92 -20.12 -11.91
C GLY A 165 -0.99 -19.82 -13.41
N ALA A 166 -1.67 -18.74 -13.81
CA ALA A 166 -1.80 -18.34 -15.20
C ALA A 166 -0.44 -18.00 -15.85
N VAL A 167 0.45 -17.33 -15.11
CA VAL A 167 1.82 -17.05 -15.55
C VAL A 167 2.58 -18.35 -15.82
N ARG A 168 2.49 -19.36 -14.93
CA ARG A 168 3.19 -20.65 -15.08
C ARG A 168 2.76 -21.44 -16.32
N VAL A 169 1.48 -21.39 -16.68
CA VAL A 169 1.00 -22.08 -17.90
C VAL A 169 1.71 -21.53 -19.15
N ARG A 170 2.08 -20.24 -19.12
CA ARG A 170 2.68 -19.54 -20.27
C ARG A 170 4.20 -19.43 -20.18
N LEU A 171 4.73 -19.48 -18.96
CA LEU A 171 6.16 -19.40 -18.63
C LEU A 171 6.48 -20.52 -17.61
N PRO A 172 6.49 -21.80 -18.04
CA PRO A 172 6.67 -22.94 -17.13
C PRO A 172 7.98 -22.90 -16.34
N ASP A 173 9.03 -22.27 -16.88
CA ASP A 173 10.33 -22.08 -16.23
C ASP A 173 10.52 -20.70 -15.57
N GLY A 174 9.52 -19.80 -15.66
CA GLY A 174 9.58 -18.43 -15.14
C GLY A 174 9.38 -18.32 -13.62
N GLU A 175 9.11 -19.43 -12.93
CA GLU A 175 8.82 -19.48 -11.49
C GLU A 175 9.98 -18.95 -10.62
N PHE A 176 11.22 -19.03 -11.11
CA PHE A 176 12.41 -18.56 -10.40
C PHE A 176 12.57 -17.04 -10.38
N ALA A 177 11.79 -16.33 -11.18
CA ALA A 177 11.93 -14.88 -11.35
C ALA A 177 11.04 -14.08 -10.39
N LEU A 178 10.04 -14.66 -9.73
CA LEU A 178 9.09 -13.86 -8.95
C LEU A 178 9.58 -13.68 -7.51
N GLU A 179 10.23 -12.56 -7.24
CA GLU A 179 10.68 -12.19 -5.89
C GLU A 179 9.60 -11.37 -5.18
N ARG A 180 8.89 -11.98 -4.22
CA ARG A 180 8.13 -11.21 -3.20
C ARG A 180 8.73 -11.40 -1.83
N GLN A 181 8.60 -10.39 -0.98
CA GLN A 181 9.30 -10.34 0.30
C GLN A 181 8.65 -11.17 1.42
N THR A 182 7.45 -11.75 1.25
CA THR A 182 6.62 -12.07 2.44
C THR A 182 5.81 -13.37 2.46
N ALA A 183 5.33 -13.92 1.32
CA ALA A 183 4.66 -15.24 1.30
C ALA A 183 5.10 -16.15 0.13
N SER A 184 5.39 -15.55 -1.03
CA SER A 184 6.02 -16.20 -2.18
C SER A 184 7.34 -15.50 -2.46
N ASN A 185 8.45 -16.05 -1.97
CA ASN A 185 9.77 -15.56 -2.33
C ASN A 185 10.39 -16.52 -3.36
N ALA A 186 11.52 -16.12 -3.98
CA ALA A 186 12.22 -16.97 -4.95
C ALA A 186 12.62 -18.36 -4.40
N ARG A 187 12.52 -18.59 -3.08
CA ARG A 187 12.84 -19.84 -2.41
C ARG A 187 11.60 -20.65 -1.97
N PHE A 188 10.38 -20.16 -2.23
CA PHE A 188 9.16 -20.80 -1.77
C PHE A 188 8.03 -20.74 -2.81
N HIS A 189 7.37 -21.88 -3.06
CA HIS A 189 6.42 -22.08 -4.16
C HIS A 189 5.07 -22.63 -3.67
N PRO A 190 4.07 -21.77 -3.39
CA PRO A 190 2.80 -22.21 -2.80
C PRO A 190 2.08 -23.29 -3.60
N VAL A 191 2.01 -23.17 -4.92
CA VAL A 191 1.36 -24.17 -5.80
C VAL A 191 2.01 -25.56 -5.67
N ARG A 192 3.35 -25.62 -5.56
CA ARG A 192 4.06 -26.89 -5.35
C ARG A 192 3.72 -27.48 -3.98
N ALA A 193 3.63 -26.65 -2.95
CA ALA A 193 3.25 -27.08 -1.61
C ALA A 193 1.82 -27.65 -1.57
N PHE A 194 0.83 -26.97 -2.19
CA PHE A 194 -0.54 -27.47 -2.27
C PHE A 194 -0.65 -28.77 -3.09
N LYS A 195 0.02 -28.83 -4.25
CA LYS A 195 0.08 -30.06 -5.07
C LYS A 195 0.64 -31.23 -4.28
N ALA A 196 1.71 -30.99 -3.52
CA ALA A 196 2.37 -32.03 -2.75
C ALA A 196 1.62 -32.40 -1.45
N ALA A 197 0.65 -31.58 -1.03
CA ALA A 197 -0.35 -31.89 -0.01
C ALA A 197 -1.63 -32.55 -0.59
N ALA A 198 -1.66 -32.83 -1.90
CA ALA A 198 -2.83 -33.32 -2.64
C ALA A 198 -4.07 -32.41 -2.54
N ILE A 199 -3.84 -31.10 -2.44
CA ILE A 199 -4.90 -30.07 -2.44
C ILE A 199 -4.85 -29.36 -3.79
N THR A 200 -5.89 -29.52 -4.60
CA THR A 200 -5.94 -28.99 -5.97
C THR A 200 -7.09 -28.01 -6.19
N SER A 201 -8.10 -28.00 -5.32
CA SER A 201 -9.24 -27.10 -5.41
C SER A 201 -8.84 -25.67 -5.04
N HIS A 202 -9.09 -24.70 -5.92
CA HIS A 202 -8.87 -23.28 -5.62
C HIS A 202 -9.66 -22.81 -4.40
N ARG A 203 -10.87 -23.35 -4.18
CA ARG A 203 -11.69 -23.02 -3.02
C ARG A 203 -11.05 -23.49 -1.71
N ASP A 204 -10.53 -24.72 -1.70
CA ASP A 204 -9.88 -25.28 -0.52
C ASP A 204 -8.56 -24.54 -0.23
N ILE A 205 -7.85 -24.15 -1.28
CA ILE A 205 -6.63 -23.33 -1.17
C ILE A 205 -6.96 -21.93 -0.62
N LEU A 206 -7.99 -21.27 -1.13
CA LEU A 206 -8.46 -19.97 -0.62
C LEU A 206 -8.80 -20.07 0.87
N ASP A 207 -9.55 -21.10 1.27
CA ASP A 207 -9.90 -21.35 2.66
C ASP A 207 -8.67 -21.45 3.57
N ILE A 208 -7.61 -22.10 3.09
CA ILE A 208 -6.33 -22.21 3.80
C ILE A 208 -5.66 -20.85 3.96
N TYR A 209 -5.64 -20.01 2.92
CA TYR A 209 -5.10 -18.65 3.03
C TYR A 209 -5.90 -17.80 4.01
N LEU A 210 -7.23 -17.79 3.91
CA LEU A 210 -8.10 -17.00 4.78
C LEU A 210 -7.97 -17.41 6.25
N ASP A 211 -7.94 -18.72 6.53
CA ASP A 211 -7.81 -19.23 7.90
C ASP A 211 -6.39 -19.06 8.44
N GLY A 212 -5.36 -19.33 7.63
CA GLY A 212 -3.95 -19.19 8.01
C GLY A 212 -3.59 -17.76 8.39
N PHE A 213 -3.96 -16.79 7.56
CA PHE A 213 -3.71 -15.36 7.80
C PHE A 213 -4.47 -14.82 9.01
N ASN A 214 -5.63 -15.40 9.31
CA ASN A 214 -6.38 -15.05 10.51
C ASN A 214 -5.88 -15.83 11.75
N GLY A 215 -4.70 -16.45 11.67
CA GLY A 215 -4.00 -17.10 12.79
C GLY A 215 -4.60 -18.45 13.19
N LYS A 216 -5.36 -19.11 12.31
CA LYS A 216 -5.89 -20.45 12.58
C LYS A 216 -4.97 -21.51 12.00
N GLN A 217 -4.99 -22.70 12.61
CA GLN A 217 -4.37 -23.87 12.03
C GLN A 217 -5.17 -24.33 10.82
N THR A 218 -4.47 -24.68 9.74
CA THR A 218 -5.06 -25.07 8.46
C THR A 218 -4.74 -26.53 8.14
N ALA A 219 -5.32 -27.06 7.07
CA ALA A 219 -5.05 -28.42 6.61
C ALA A 219 -3.55 -28.66 6.27
N LEU A 220 -2.77 -27.60 6.01
CA LEU A 220 -1.33 -27.71 5.77
C LEU A 220 -0.51 -27.95 7.06
N TRP A 221 -1.09 -27.70 8.23
CA TRP A 221 -0.40 -27.80 9.52
C TRP A 221 -0.22 -29.24 10.01
N GLN A 222 -1.12 -30.13 9.59
CA GLN A 222 -0.97 -31.57 9.78
C GLN A 222 -0.85 -32.21 8.41
N PRO A 223 0.34 -32.21 7.79
CA PRO A 223 0.53 -32.86 6.51
C PRO A 223 0.05 -34.31 6.62
N ARG A 224 -0.90 -34.72 5.79
CA ARG A 224 -1.11 -36.14 5.49
C ARG A 224 0.15 -36.62 4.74
N GLY A 225 1.20 -36.94 5.50
CA GLY A 225 2.53 -37.28 5.00
C GLY A 225 3.55 -36.15 5.19
N LYS A 226 4.71 -36.45 5.77
CA LYS A 226 5.81 -35.55 6.14
C LYS A 226 6.32 -34.68 4.96
N ASN A 227 5.61 -33.62 4.62
CA ASN A 227 5.98 -32.72 3.53
C ASN A 227 6.44 -31.38 4.09
N ASP A 228 7.76 -31.18 4.11
CA ASP A 228 8.41 -29.99 4.65
C ASP A 228 7.99 -28.70 3.92
N PHE A 229 7.61 -28.77 2.64
CA PHE A 229 7.09 -27.61 1.91
C PHE A 229 5.72 -27.16 2.41
N ALA A 230 4.81 -28.10 2.65
CA ALA A 230 3.47 -27.80 3.16
C ALA A 230 3.53 -27.26 4.60
N ALA A 231 4.36 -27.87 5.44
CA ALA A 231 4.60 -27.40 6.80
C ALA A 231 5.25 -26.00 6.82
N SER A 232 6.20 -25.73 5.92
CA SER A 232 6.83 -24.41 5.78
C SER A 232 5.83 -23.34 5.34
N LEU A 233 4.92 -23.64 4.41
CA LEU A 233 3.84 -22.71 4.02
C LEU A 233 2.90 -22.40 5.17
N ALA A 234 2.46 -23.45 5.89
CA ALA A 234 1.57 -23.30 7.04
C ALA A 234 2.21 -22.42 8.12
N ALA A 235 3.49 -22.67 8.42
CA ALA A 235 4.26 -21.88 9.36
C ALA A 235 4.43 -20.44 8.87
N GLN A 236 4.81 -20.20 7.61
CA GLN A 236 4.95 -18.84 7.07
C GLN A 236 3.62 -18.07 7.08
N ALA A 237 2.53 -18.69 6.61
CA ALA A 237 1.19 -18.09 6.63
C ALA A 237 0.68 -17.81 8.06
N TYR A 238 1.19 -18.50 9.07
CA TYR A 238 0.84 -18.24 10.46
C TYR A 238 1.78 -17.25 11.15
N ASP A 239 3.08 -17.49 11.05
CA ASP A 239 4.14 -16.73 11.73
C ASP A 239 4.23 -15.31 11.19
N PHE A 240 4.08 -15.13 9.87
CA PHE A 240 4.00 -13.80 9.28
C PHE A 240 2.90 -12.97 9.95
N TYR A 241 1.71 -13.56 10.12
CA TYR A 241 0.53 -12.80 10.55
C TYR A 241 0.36 -12.67 12.06
N LYS A 242 0.92 -13.59 12.86
CA LYS A 242 1.05 -13.41 14.31
C LYS A 242 1.81 -12.12 14.65
N GLY A 243 2.82 -11.75 13.84
CA GLY A 243 3.55 -10.48 13.95
C GLY A 243 2.73 -9.26 13.52
N THR A 244 1.83 -9.40 12.54
CA THR A 244 1.04 -8.27 12.00
C THR A 244 -0.14 -7.81 12.87
N LEU A 245 -0.62 -8.62 13.81
CA LEU A 245 -1.76 -8.26 14.69
C LEU A 245 -1.52 -6.96 15.48
N GLY A 246 -0.26 -6.74 15.90
CA GLY A 246 0.15 -5.52 16.59
C GLY A 246 0.11 -4.29 15.68
N TYR A 247 0.39 -4.46 14.39
CA TYR A 247 0.45 -3.41 13.37
C TYR A 247 -0.94 -2.98 12.94
N LEU A 248 -1.82 -3.94 12.62
CA LEU A 248 -3.23 -3.66 12.31
C LEU A 248 -3.95 -2.99 13.48
N SER A 249 -3.57 -3.33 14.71
CA SER A 249 -4.07 -2.69 15.91
C SER A 249 -3.66 -1.22 16.02
N ALA A 250 -2.41 -0.89 15.64
CA ALA A 250 -1.90 0.47 15.61
C ALA A 250 -2.54 1.26 14.46
N MET A 251 -2.66 0.65 13.28
CA MET A 251 -3.34 1.19 12.10
C MET A 251 -4.79 1.56 12.40
N HIS A 252 -5.57 0.65 12.98
CA HIS A 252 -6.93 0.97 13.40
C HIS A 252 -6.97 2.15 14.38
N GLY A 253 -6.01 2.22 15.31
CA GLY A 253 -5.88 3.34 16.26
C GLY A 253 -5.64 4.67 15.54
N ALA A 254 -4.68 4.71 14.61
CA ALA A 254 -4.38 5.88 13.79
C ALA A 254 -5.59 6.32 12.95
N LEU A 255 -6.21 5.37 12.22
CA LEU A 255 -7.42 5.61 11.42
C LEU A 255 -8.59 6.12 12.27
N SER A 256 -8.77 5.58 13.47
CA SER A 256 -9.82 6.04 14.39
C SER A 256 -9.55 7.44 14.92
N ALA A 257 -8.29 7.81 15.15
CA ALA A 257 -7.92 9.10 15.73
C ALA A 257 -8.38 10.28 14.87
N PHE A 258 -8.23 10.22 13.55
CA PHE A 258 -8.72 11.27 12.64
C PHE A 258 -10.14 11.05 12.13
N GLY A 259 -10.84 10.02 12.63
CA GLY A 259 -12.25 9.78 12.34
C GLY A 259 -12.53 9.01 11.04
N TYR A 260 -11.59 8.22 10.52
CA TYR A 260 -11.80 7.42 9.30
C TYR A 260 -12.97 6.43 9.43
N VAL A 261 -12.99 5.68 10.53
CA VAL A 261 -14.06 4.70 10.76
C VAL A 261 -15.36 5.34 11.24
N SER A 262 -15.37 6.64 11.58
CA SER A 262 -16.54 7.35 12.14
C SER A 262 -17.04 8.44 11.20
N GLU A 263 -16.41 9.61 11.23
CA GLU A 263 -16.80 10.77 10.43
C GLU A 263 -16.68 10.49 8.93
N PHE A 264 -15.55 9.94 8.47
CA PHE A 264 -15.35 9.70 7.04
C PHE A 264 -16.40 8.73 6.51
N PHE A 265 -16.60 7.61 7.20
CA PHE A 265 -17.64 6.64 6.82
C PHE A 265 -19.03 7.30 6.76
N ARG A 266 -19.41 8.05 7.81
CA ARG A 266 -20.73 8.68 7.90
C ARG A 266 -20.98 9.69 6.77
N ARG A 267 -19.97 10.49 6.43
CA ARG A 267 -20.10 11.60 5.48
C ARG A 267 -19.92 11.16 4.03
N TYR A 268 -19.01 10.23 3.76
CA TYR A 268 -18.58 9.94 2.40
C TYR A 268 -18.87 8.51 1.94
N CYS A 269 -19.14 7.58 2.86
CA CYS A 269 -19.38 6.18 2.51
C CYS A 269 -20.86 5.76 2.68
N SER A 270 -21.54 6.21 3.73
CA SER A 270 -22.93 5.82 4.01
C SER A 270 -23.98 6.63 3.24
N ILE A 271 -23.61 7.21 2.09
CA ILE A 271 -24.56 7.90 1.22
C ILE A 271 -25.30 6.83 0.40
N GLU A 272 -26.63 6.82 0.50
CA GLU A 272 -27.47 5.91 -0.29
C GLU A 272 -27.34 6.17 -1.79
N GLY A 273 -27.22 5.11 -2.59
CA GLY A 273 -27.15 5.21 -4.06
C GLY A 273 -25.76 5.50 -4.61
N LEU A 274 -24.69 5.41 -3.80
CA LEU A 274 -23.32 5.56 -4.30
C LEU A 274 -22.99 4.51 -5.38
N PRO A 275 -22.31 4.92 -6.48
CA PRO A 275 -21.89 3.98 -7.52
C PRO A 275 -20.94 2.91 -6.95
N SER A 276 -21.28 1.64 -7.15
CA SER A 276 -20.47 0.49 -6.74
C SER A 276 -20.43 -0.55 -7.86
N PHE A 277 -19.37 -1.33 -7.91
CA PHE A 277 -19.33 -2.51 -8.78
C PHE A 277 -19.91 -3.76 -8.12
N LEU A 278 -20.19 -3.72 -6.80
CA LEU A 278 -20.87 -4.78 -6.06
C LEU A 278 -22.32 -4.42 -5.78
N ASN A 279 -23.18 -5.42 -5.69
CA ASN A 279 -24.53 -5.24 -5.16
C ASN A 279 -24.51 -5.26 -3.63
N GLN A 280 -25.45 -4.53 -2.99
CA GLN A 280 -25.57 -4.49 -1.54
C GLN A 280 -25.73 -5.87 -0.90
N ASN A 281 -26.44 -6.79 -1.57
CA ASN A 281 -26.66 -8.16 -1.09
C ASN A 281 -25.39 -9.01 -1.03
N GLN A 282 -24.29 -8.53 -1.64
CA GLN A 282 -22.99 -9.19 -1.66
C GLN A 282 -22.03 -8.59 -0.64
N ALA A 283 -22.50 -7.66 0.20
CA ALA A 283 -21.70 -7.10 1.26
C ALA A 283 -21.45 -8.11 2.38
N PRO A 284 -20.27 -8.05 3.02
CA PRO A 284 -19.96 -8.91 4.15
C PRO A 284 -20.95 -8.68 5.29
N GLN A 285 -21.37 -9.79 5.92
CA GLN A 285 -22.15 -9.76 7.16
C GLN A 285 -21.20 -10.04 8.33
N SER A 286 -21.38 -9.38 9.49
CA SER A 286 -20.71 -9.79 10.74
C SER A 286 -21.53 -10.93 11.35
N PRO A 287 -21.07 -12.20 11.35
CA PRO A 287 -19.86 -12.71 12.02
C PRO A 287 -18.78 -13.35 11.10
N ASN A 288 -17.63 -13.79 11.66
CA ASN A 288 -16.48 -14.34 10.92
C ASN A 288 -16.80 -15.38 9.84
N THR A 289 -17.75 -16.29 10.08
CA THR A 289 -18.16 -17.30 9.07
C THR A 289 -18.79 -16.64 7.84
N ALA A 290 -19.51 -15.54 8.04
CA ALA A 290 -20.07 -14.75 6.94
C ALA A 290 -19.02 -13.86 6.25
N LEU A 291 -17.97 -13.43 6.96
CA LEU A 291 -16.81 -12.80 6.32
C LEU A 291 -16.10 -13.77 5.37
N LYS A 292 -15.82 -15.00 5.82
CA LYS A 292 -15.19 -16.02 4.96
C LYS A 292 -16.03 -16.28 3.71
N ARG A 293 -17.35 -16.41 3.88
CA ARG A 293 -18.29 -16.55 2.77
C ARG A 293 -18.21 -15.39 1.78
N TYR A 294 -18.11 -14.14 2.24
CA TYR A 294 -17.94 -12.99 1.36
C TYR A 294 -16.72 -13.14 0.43
N PHE A 295 -15.56 -13.53 0.97
CA PHE A 295 -14.36 -13.75 0.17
C PHE A 295 -14.53 -14.90 -0.83
N THR A 296 -15.17 -16.01 -0.43
CA THR A 296 -15.48 -17.13 -1.34
C THR A 296 -16.43 -16.69 -2.45
N ASP A 297 -17.55 -16.04 -2.11
CA ASP A 297 -18.56 -15.57 -3.06
C ASP A 297 -17.96 -14.53 -4.03
N PHE A 298 -17.04 -13.68 -3.54
CA PHE A 298 -16.30 -12.73 -4.36
C PHE A 298 -15.37 -13.43 -5.36
N PHE A 299 -14.65 -14.47 -4.95
CA PHE A 299 -13.84 -15.27 -5.88
C PHE A 299 -14.69 -16.01 -6.93
N GLU A 300 -15.79 -16.61 -6.50
CA GLU A 300 -16.65 -17.42 -7.38
C GLU A 300 -17.46 -16.57 -8.37
N SER A 301 -17.83 -15.34 -8.01
CA SER A 301 -18.77 -14.53 -8.81
C SER A 301 -18.53 -13.01 -8.83
N GLY A 302 -17.74 -12.47 -7.90
CA GLY A 302 -17.46 -11.03 -7.79
C GLY A 302 -16.61 -10.51 -8.94
N LEU A 303 -15.64 -11.30 -9.42
CA LEU A 303 -14.78 -10.93 -10.55
C LEU A 303 -15.55 -10.83 -11.88
N ASP A 304 -16.56 -11.68 -12.09
CA ASP A 304 -17.40 -11.63 -13.30
C ASP A 304 -18.24 -10.33 -13.37
N GLN A 305 -18.61 -9.76 -12.22
CA GLN A 305 -19.34 -8.48 -12.19
C GLN A 305 -18.46 -7.30 -12.58
N LEU A 306 -17.18 -7.35 -12.22
CA LEU A 306 -16.21 -6.35 -12.66
C LEU A 306 -16.09 -6.36 -14.18
N ASP A 307 -16.12 -7.52 -14.83
CA ASP A 307 -16.14 -7.63 -16.30
C ASP A 307 -17.41 -7.07 -16.93
N GLY A 308 -18.55 -7.21 -16.25
CA GLY A 308 -19.85 -6.72 -16.70
C GLY A 308 -20.06 -5.20 -16.60
N LEU A 309 -19.09 -4.44 -16.08
CA LEU A 309 -19.23 -2.99 -15.91
C LEU A 309 -19.25 -2.24 -17.24
N THR A 310 -20.26 -1.40 -17.42
CA THR A 310 -20.33 -0.46 -18.54
C THR A 310 -19.34 0.70 -18.35
N PRO A 311 -18.89 1.37 -19.43
CA PRO A 311 -18.03 2.57 -19.32
C PRO A 311 -18.62 3.69 -18.44
N GLN A 312 -19.95 3.83 -18.45
CA GLN A 312 -20.64 4.80 -17.61
C GLN A 312 -20.54 4.43 -16.12
N GLN A 313 -20.73 3.16 -15.75
CA GLN A 313 -20.55 2.69 -14.38
C GLN A 313 -19.11 2.88 -13.92
N ILE A 314 -18.13 2.53 -14.75
CA ILE A 314 -16.70 2.73 -14.47
C ILE A 314 -16.41 4.20 -14.16
N THR A 315 -16.90 5.11 -15.01
CA THR A 315 -16.71 6.56 -14.85
C THR A 315 -17.29 7.04 -13.51
N ARG A 316 -18.48 6.59 -13.15
CA ARG A 316 -19.14 7.00 -11.89
C ARG A 316 -18.44 6.44 -10.65
N ILE A 317 -17.98 5.19 -10.69
CA ILE A 317 -17.18 4.60 -9.61
C ILE A 317 -15.87 5.37 -9.44
N ARG A 318 -15.21 5.73 -10.55
CA ARG A 318 -14.00 6.55 -10.55
C ARG A 318 -14.25 7.93 -9.92
N GLU A 319 -15.33 8.61 -10.29
CA GLU A 319 -15.70 9.91 -9.70
C GLU A 319 -15.95 9.79 -8.18
N ARG A 320 -16.68 8.77 -7.73
CA ARG A 320 -16.89 8.49 -6.29
C ARG A 320 -15.55 8.33 -5.56
N ARG A 321 -14.67 7.47 -6.08
CA ARG A 321 -13.36 7.19 -5.48
C ARG A 321 -12.48 8.44 -5.43
N ALA A 322 -12.49 9.26 -6.48
CA ALA A 322 -11.74 10.50 -6.53
C ALA A 322 -12.16 11.50 -5.44
N LEU A 323 -13.48 11.61 -5.19
CA LEU A 323 -14.05 12.44 -4.12
C LEU A 323 -13.69 11.88 -2.72
N GLN A 324 -13.88 10.58 -2.52
CA GLN A 324 -13.56 9.91 -1.25
C GLN A 324 -12.07 9.96 -0.91
N MET A 325 -11.19 9.78 -1.88
CA MET A 325 -9.74 9.88 -1.67
C MET A 325 -9.35 11.31 -1.23
N ARG A 326 -9.89 12.34 -1.87
CA ARG A 326 -9.66 13.73 -1.44
C ARG A 326 -10.17 13.98 -0.03
N ALA A 327 -11.36 13.47 0.30
CA ALA A 327 -11.93 13.60 1.62
C ALA A 327 -11.08 12.91 2.69
N TYR A 328 -10.54 11.73 2.39
CA TYR A 328 -9.62 10.99 3.25
C TYR A 328 -8.40 11.84 3.63
N TYR A 329 -7.66 12.35 2.65
CA TYR A 329 -6.46 13.15 2.89
C TYR A 329 -6.78 14.51 3.53
N ALA A 330 -7.85 15.18 3.12
CA ALA A 330 -8.28 16.43 3.73
C ALA A 330 -8.66 16.27 5.21
N LEU A 331 -9.29 15.14 5.59
CA LEU A 331 -9.59 14.85 6.99
C LEU A 331 -8.32 14.70 7.83
N GLN A 332 -7.28 14.03 7.31
CA GLN A 332 -5.99 13.94 8.00
C GLN A 332 -5.39 15.32 8.26
N VAL A 333 -5.35 16.19 7.24
CA VAL A 333 -4.82 17.55 7.38
C VAL A 333 -5.64 18.36 8.39
N ARG A 334 -6.97 18.29 8.31
CA ARG A 334 -7.84 19.00 9.26
C ARG A 334 -7.60 18.52 10.70
N TRP A 335 -7.45 17.21 10.89
CA TRP A 335 -7.15 16.62 12.19
C TRP A 335 -5.80 17.10 12.72
N LEU A 336 -4.74 17.07 11.91
CA LEU A 336 -3.42 17.59 12.29
C LEU A 336 -3.46 19.06 12.72
N LEU A 337 -4.25 19.89 12.04
CA LEU A 337 -4.43 21.30 12.41
C LEU A 337 -5.23 21.47 13.70
N THR A 338 -6.32 20.71 13.86
CA THR A 338 -7.24 20.82 15.01
C THR A 338 -6.57 20.33 16.29
N GLU A 339 -5.86 19.20 16.22
CA GLU A 339 -5.07 18.64 17.33
C GLU A 339 -3.70 19.31 17.48
N ASN A 340 -3.43 20.36 16.69
CA ASN A 340 -2.21 21.15 16.78
C ASN A 340 -0.93 20.31 16.60
N HIS A 341 -0.98 19.26 15.77
CA HIS A 341 0.11 18.40 15.36
C HIS A 341 0.77 18.87 14.05
N VAL A 342 1.00 20.18 13.92
CA VAL A 342 1.70 20.77 12.76
C VAL A 342 2.96 21.48 13.24
N THR A 343 4.04 21.37 12.46
CA THR A 343 5.28 22.12 12.69
C THR A 343 5.68 22.92 11.46
N THR A 344 6.52 23.93 11.64
CA THR A 344 7.10 24.75 10.57
C THR A 344 8.61 24.78 10.73
N THR A 345 9.34 24.81 9.62
CA THR A 345 10.80 25.01 9.65
C THR A 345 11.18 26.49 9.78
N GLN A 346 10.21 27.40 9.60
CA GLN A 346 10.40 28.85 9.70
C GLN A 346 10.31 29.31 11.16
N PRO A 347 11.41 29.80 11.75
CA PRO A 347 11.54 30.01 13.21
C PRO A 347 10.71 31.18 13.79
N LEU A 348 10.13 32.04 12.95
CA LEU A 348 9.42 33.25 13.38
C LEU A 348 7.95 33.29 12.95
N VAL A 349 7.43 32.19 12.38
CA VAL A 349 6.09 32.19 11.81
C VAL A 349 5.22 31.16 12.50
N THR A 350 4.21 31.64 13.24
CA THR A 350 3.17 30.78 13.80
C THR A 350 2.10 30.52 12.75
N LEU A 351 1.93 29.25 12.40
CA LEU A 351 0.81 28.84 11.55
C LEU A 351 -0.51 29.05 12.31
N LYS A 352 -1.41 29.85 11.74
CA LYS A 352 -2.77 30.00 12.27
C LYS A 352 -3.60 28.78 11.86
N CYS A 353 -3.63 27.76 12.72
CA CYS A 353 -4.26 26.47 12.40
C CYS A 353 -5.78 26.55 12.23
N GLU A 354 -6.48 27.34 13.05
CA GLU A 354 -7.95 27.38 13.07
C GLU A 354 -8.56 27.90 11.74
N PRO A 355 -8.14 29.05 11.17
CA PRO A 355 -8.66 29.49 9.88
C PRO A 355 -8.41 28.50 8.75
N LEU A 356 -7.28 27.78 8.78
CA LEU A 356 -6.96 26.74 7.81
C LEU A 356 -7.88 25.53 7.97
N ALA A 357 -8.10 25.08 9.21
CA ALA A 357 -9.02 23.99 9.51
C ALA A 357 -10.45 24.31 9.04
N GLN A 358 -10.90 25.57 9.17
CA GLN A 358 -12.18 26.04 8.65
C GLN A 358 -12.25 25.97 7.11
N GLU A 359 -11.22 26.41 6.38
CA GLU A 359 -11.20 26.27 4.91
C GLU A 359 -11.19 24.81 4.47
N ILE A 360 -10.52 23.92 5.21
CA ILE A 360 -10.56 22.48 4.92
C ILE A 360 -11.95 21.91 5.20
N SER A 361 -12.62 22.33 6.28
CA SER A 361 -14.02 21.93 6.52
C SER A 361 -14.92 22.34 5.35
N ARG A 362 -14.78 23.57 4.81
CA ARG A 362 -15.55 23.97 3.63
C ARG A 362 -15.25 23.14 2.38
N TYR A 363 -14.00 22.73 2.20
CA TYR A 363 -13.61 21.83 1.11
C TYR A 363 -14.25 20.44 1.29
N LEU A 364 -14.19 19.89 2.50
CA LEU A 364 -14.84 18.64 2.88
C LEU A 364 -16.36 18.67 2.66
N ASP A 365 -17.04 19.74 3.08
CA ASP A 365 -18.47 19.94 2.86
C ASP A 365 -18.81 19.96 1.36
N GLY A 366 -18.00 20.64 0.55
CA GLY A 366 -18.15 20.65 -0.91
C GLY A 366 -17.97 19.27 -1.56
N LEU A 367 -17.07 18.44 -1.05
CA LEU A 367 -16.88 17.06 -1.51
C LEU A 367 -18.07 16.16 -1.14
N GLU A 368 -18.63 16.34 0.07
CA GLU A 368 -19.82 15.61 0.53
C GLU A 368 -21.04 15.96 -0.33
N GLU A 369 -21.25 17.24 -0.62
CA GLU A 369 -22.32 17.68 -1.51
C GLU A 369 -22.16 17.10 -2.93
N ALA A 370 -20.95 17.08 -3.48
CA ALA A 370 -20.66 16.47 -4.79
C ALA A 370 -20.95 14.96 -4.81
N LEU A 371 -20.63 14.24 -3.73
CA LEU A 371 -20.98 12.81 -3.62
C LEU A 371 -22.50 12.59 -3.52
N HIS A 372 -23.22 13.41 -2.75
CA HIS A 372 -24.68 13.35 -2.70
C HIS A 372 -25.32 13.61 -4.06
N GLU A 373 -24.78 14.54 -4.83
CA GLU A 373 -25.23 14.82 -6.19
C GLU A 373 -24.94 13.64 -7.13
N LEU A 374 -23.73 13.08 -7.08
CA LEU A 374 -23.36 11.88 -7.84
C LEU A 374 -24.27 10.68 -7.55
N ALA A 375 -24.69 10.51 -6.29
CA ALA A 375 -25.61 9.45 -5.88
C ALA A 375 -27.04 9.68 -6.42
N ARG A 376 -27.54 10.92 -6.37
CA ARG A 376 -28.91 11.28 -6.80
C ARG A 376 -29.07 11.42 -8.31
N GLN A 377 -28.02 11.80 -9.03
CA GLN A 377 -28.09 12.15 -10.46
C GLN A 377 -27.20 11.22 -11.30
N PRO A 378 -27.75 10.13 -11.87
CA PRO A 378 -26.98 9.12 -12.59
C PRO A 378 -26.18 9.60 -13.82
N HIS A 379 -26.49 10.78 -14.33
CA HIS A 379 -25.89 11.35 -15.54
C HIS A 379 -25.06 12.61 -15.29
N ALA A 380 -25.03 13.13 -14.06
CA ALA A 380 -24.30 14.35 -13.74
C ALA A 380 -22.83 14.03 -13.42
N SER A 381 -21.91 14.59 -14.22
CA SER A 381 -20.48 14.51 -13.94
C SER A 381 -20.07 15.55 -12.90
N GLN A 382 -19.26 15.13 -11.93
CA GLN A 382 -18.76 15.99 -10.87
C GLN A 382 -17.43 16.69 -11.20
N VAL A 383 -16.89 16.48 -12.40
CA VAL A 383 -15.52 16.92 -12.77
C VAL A 383 -15.31 18.43 -12.62
N HIS A 384 -16.23 19.26 -13.13
CA HIS A 384 -16.09 20.72 -13.06
C HIS A 384 -16.18 21.24 -11.61
N ARG A 385 -17.10 20.68 -10.83
CA ARG A 385 -17.27 21.01 -9.42
C ARG A 385 -16.02 20.63 -8.62
N LEU A 386 -15.49 19.43 -8.86
CA LEU A 386 -14.27 18.94 -8.24
C LEU A 386 -13.07 19.84 -8.55
N ALA A 387 -12.88 20.22 -9.81
CA ALA A 387 -11.80 21.10 -10.22
C ALA A 387 -11.87 22.47 -9.51
N ALA A 388 -13.07 23.03 -9.34
CA ALA A 388 -13.26 24.29 -8.61
C ALA A 388 -12.94 24.16 -7.11
N LEU A 389 -13.36 23.05 -6.47
CA LEU A 389 -13.03 22.76 -5.08
C LEU A 389 -11.52 22.59 -4.89
N ASP A 390 -10.86 21.82 -5.75
CA ASP A 390 -9.41 21.57 -5.72
C ASP A 390 -8.62 22.87 -5.91
N ALA A 391 -9.03 23.72 -6.86
CA ALA A 391 -8.40 25.03 -7.09
C ALA A 391 -8.53 25.94 -5.86
N ARG A 392 -9.71 25.97 -5.24
CA ARG A 392 -9.93 26.72 -3.99
C ARG A 392 -9.07 26.18 -2.85
N TYR A 393 -9.01 24.86 -2.66
CA TYR A 393 -8.13 24.24 -1.67
C TYR A 393 -6.67 24.64 -1.89
N SER A 394 -6.20 24.56 -3.14
CA SER A 394 -4.83 24.91 -3.50
C SER A 394 -4.50 26.37 -3.17
N ALA A 395 -5.39 27.29 -3.53
CA ALA A 395 -5.19 28.72 -3.29
C ALA A 395 -5.29 29.13 -1.81
N LYS A 396 -6.25 28.56 -1.06
CA LYS A 396 -6.57 28.99 0.31
C LYS A 396 -5.82 28.20 1.40
N VAL A 397 -5.45 26.96 1.14
CA VAL A 397 -4.83 26.07 2.13
C VAL A 397 -3.41 25.73 1.70
N ARG A 398 -3.24 25.08 0.54
CA ARG A 398 -1.93 24.55 0.11
C ARG A 398 -0.88 25.64 -0.07
N ALA A 399 -1.24 26.76 -0.70
CA ALA A 399 -0.32 27.90 -0.87
C ALA A 399 0.24 28.41 0.46
N ILE A 400 -0.56 28.35 1.54
CA ILE A 400 -0.11 28.70 2.89
C ILE A 400 0.86 27.65 3.42
N PHE A 401 0.56 26.35 3.29
CA PHE A 401 1.50 25.30 3.69
C PHE A 401 2.86 25.38 2.99
N VAL A 402 2.87 25.68 1.68
CA VAL A 402 4.10 25.91 0.92
C VAL A 402 4.86 27.12 1.47
N ARG A 403 4.17 28.26 1.63
CA ARG A 403 4.79 29.49 2.11
C ARG A 403 5.37 29.36 3.51
N MET A 404 4.73 28.57 4.38
CA MET A 404 5.14 28.40 5.78
C MET A 404 6.10 27.22 5.97
N ASP A 405 6.36 26.44 4.91
CA ASP A 405 7.06 25.15 4.96
C ASP A 405 6.51 24.30 6.12
N ALA A 406 5.21 23.98 6.04
CA ALA A 406 4.46 23.27 7.08
C ALA A 406 4.55 21.74 6.91
N TRP A 407 4.77 21.04 8.03
CA TRP A 407 5.01 19.60 8.07
C TRP A 407 4.09 18.91 9.10
N ALA A 408 3.81 17.63 8.87
CA ALA A 408 3.14 16.78 9.84
C ALA A 408 4.00 16.65 11.10
N GLY A 409 3.51 17.15 12.23
CA GLY A 409 4.21 17.11 13.51
C GLY A 409 4.05 15.78 14.26
N LEU A 410 3.25 14.87 13.73
CA LEU A 410 2.99 13.54 14.26
C LEU A 410 2.90 12.53 13.12
N ARG A 411 3.50 11.35 13.31
CA ARG A 411 3.34 10.21 12.41
C ARG A 411 3.45 8.88 13.16
N TRP A 412 2.56 7.94 12.87
CA TRP A 412 2.59 6.57 13.36
C TRP A 412 3.50 5.69 12.49
N LEU A 413 4.32 4.84 13.09
CA LEU A 413 5.23 3.93 12.42
C LEU A 413 4.74 2.50 12.63
N ILE A 414 4.10 1.92 11.60
CA ILE A 414 3.22 0.76 11.75
C ILE A 414 3.96 -0.57 11.64
N ALA A 415 5.06 -0.70 10.90
CA ALA A 415 5.84 -1.94 10.76
C ALA A 415 7.35 -1.66 10.60
N PRO A 416 8.22 -2.58 11.08
CA PRO A 416 8.27 -2.95 12.50
C PRO A 416 8.18 -1.71 13.41
N LYS A 417 7.72 -1.84 14.67
CA LYS A 417 7.52 -0.67 15.57
C LYS A 417 8.83 0.09 15.86
N ARG A 418 9.22 0.99 14.97
CA ARG A 418 10.33 1.93 15.12
C ARG A 418 9.89 3.10 15.98
N ALA A 419 10.82 3.70 16.73
CA ALA A 419 10.53 4.81 17.63
C ALA A 419 9.29 4.59 18.54
N ASP A 420 9.07 3.36 19.03
CA ASP A 420 7.89 2.99 19.84
C ASP A 420 6.53 3.11 19.11
N GLY A 421 6.55 3.12 17.77
CA GLY A 421 5.37 3.13 16.91
C GLY A 421 4.79 4.51 16.60
N CYS A 422 5.39 5.60 17.10
CA CYS A 422 4.93 6.97 16.82
C CYS A 422 6.03 8.00 17.09
N ILE A 423 6.20 8.95 16.18
CA ILE A 423 6.99 10.17 16.41
C ILE A 423 6.04 11.35 16.55
N ASN A 424 6.25 12.18 17.56
CA ASN A 424 5.43 13.37 17.81
C ASN A 424 6.31 14.51 18.37
N ILE A 425 6.44 15.59 17.59
CA ILE A 425 7.26 16.77 17.95
C ILE A 425 6.69 17.49 19.17
N ARG A 426 5.36 17.46 19.33
CA ARG A 426 4.63 18.17 20.38
C ARG A 426 4.12 17.23 21.46
N ARG A 427 4.80 16.10 21.64
CA ARG A 427 4.47 15.12 22.69
C ARG A 427 4.43 15.82 24.05
N SER A 428 3.32 15.63 24.79
CA SER A 428 3.22 16.08 26.17
C SER A 428 4.35 15.49 27.00
N LYS A 429 4.89 16.26 27.94
CA LYS A 429 5.95 15.80 28.84
C LYS A 429 5.57 14.45 29.44
N SER A 430 6.48 13.48 29.33
CA SER A 430 6.30 12.14 29.85
C SER A 430 5.92 12.19 31.34
N THR A 431 4.91 11.41 31.73
CA THR A 431 4.38 11.35 33.10
C THR A 431 5.28 10.59 34.07
N SER A 432 6.30 9.89 33.55
CA SER A 432 7.33 9.21 34.33
C SER A 432 8.69 9.25 33.62
N ASP A 433 9.76 9.15 34.41
CA ASP A 433 11.14 9.05 33.89
C ASP A 433 11.33 7.84 32.97
N GLN A 434 10.65 6.74 33.28
CA GLN A 434 10.72 5.52 32.47
C GLN A 434 10.10 5.72 31.08
N ALA A 435 8.98 6.44 31.00
CA ALA A 435 8.35 6.78 29.73
C ALA A 435 9.22 7.74 28.91
N ALA A 436 9.80 8.76 29.55
CA ALA A 436 10.74 9.70 28.92
C ALA A 436 11.97 8.97 28.37
N LYS A 437 12.58 8.11 29.19
CA LYS A 437 13.74 7.30 28.83
C LYS A 437 13.44 6.42 27.61
N ARG A 438 12.34 5.68 27.64
CA ARG A 438 11.91 4.83 26.52
C ARG A 438 11.73 5.63 25.23
N TYR A 439 11.05 6.77 25.31
CA TYR A 439 10.82 7.62 24.15
C TYR A 439 12.12 8.15 23.54
N VAL A 440 13.01 8.72 24.37
CA VAL A 440 14.27 9.30 23.92
C VAL A 440 15.17 8.22 23.32
N CYS A 441 15.34 7.07 23.99
CA CYS A 441 16.15 5.97 23.46
C CYS A 441 15.63 5.48 22.11
N ASN A 442 14.34 5.12 22.03
CA ASN A 442 13.79 4.50 20.83
C ASN A 442 13.78 5.45 19.64
N THR A 443 13.49 6.73 19.88
CA THR A 443 13.50 7.75 18.82
C THR A 443 14.92 8.09 18.39
N ALA A 444 15.88 8.20 19.33
CA ALA A 444 17.29 8.43 18.98
C ALA A 444 17.86 7.27 18.17
N THR A 445 17.59 6.02 18.56
CA THR A 445 18.01 4.83 17.79
C THR A 445 17.46 4.88 16.37
N PHE A 446 16.14 5.11 16.22
CA PHE A 446 15.51 5.26 14.91
C PHE A 446 16.20 6.32 14.03
N LEU A 447 16.42 7.53 14.57
CA LEU A 447 17.04 8.61 13.81
C LEU A 447 18.50 8.30 13.45
N VAL A 448 19.25 7.65 14.33
CA VAL A 448 20.63 7.23 14.04
C VAL A 448 20.66 6.21 12.90
N GLU A 449 19.75 5.24 12.89
CA GLU A 449 19.62 4.28 11.78
C GLU A 449 19.33 5.00 10.46
N GLU A 450 18.32 5.88 10.43
CA GLU A 450 17.95 6.63 9.23
C GLU A 450 19.07 7.54 8.72
N LEU A 451 19.73 8.26 9.62
CA LEU A 451 20.86 9.12 9.27
C LEU A 451 22.05 8.29 8.76
N THR A 452 22.29 7.11 9.33
CA THR A 452 23.35 6.21 8.87
C THR A 452 23.05 5.69 7.46
N ALA A 453 21.79 5.32 7.17
CA ALA A 453 21.37 4.94 5.81
C ALA A 453 21.53 6.10 4.82
N ARG A 454 21.20 7.34 5.20
CA ARG A 454 21.49 8.51 4.34
C ARG A 454 22.97 8.77 4.15
N LEU A 455 23.79 8.51 5.17
CA LEU A 455 25.24 8.66 5.09
C LEU A 455 25.84 7.69 4.07
N THR A 456 25.38 6.43 4.02
CA THR A 456 25.89 5.44 3.07
C THR A 456 25.52 5.80 1.63
N LEU A 457 24.36 6.40 1.41
CA LEU A 457 23.89 6.83 0.08
C LEU A 457 24.47 8.18 -0.37
N SER A 458 24.98 9.00 0.54
CA SER A 458 25.49 10.34 0.22
C SER A 458 26.90 10.30 -0.34
N SER A 459 27.06 10.73 -1.61
CA SER A 459 28.35 10.92 -2.28
C SER A 459 29.01 12.28 -1.99
N ASN A 460 28.28 13.23 -1.41
CA ASN A 460 28.77 14.60 -1.18
C ASN A 460 29.43 14.74 0.21
N THR A 461 30.73 15.05 0.26
CA THR A 461 31.51 15.20 1.50
C THR A 461 30.92 16.19 2.50
N LYS A 462 30.45 17.36 2.04
CA LYS A 462 29.84 18.37 2.91
C LYS A 462 28.56 17.84 3.56
N ASN A 463 27.74 17.14 2.78
CA ASN A 463 26.52 16.51 3.29
C ASN A 463 26.84 15.37 4.27
N ARG A 464 27.87 14.55 3.98
CA ARG A 464 28.33 13.48 4.88
C ARG A 464 28.77 14.02 6.25
N VAL A 465 29.56 15.11 6.27
CA VAL A 465 29.98 15.78 7.52
C VAL A 465 28.78 16.29 8.32
N LYS A 466 27.80 16.90 7.64
CA LYS A 466 26.55 17.36 8.26
C LYS A 466 25.77 16.21 8.90
N ILE A 467 25.61 15.10 8.18
CA ILE A 467 24.93 13.90 8.67
C ILE A 467 25.66 13.31 9.88
N LEU A 468 27.00 13.20 9.83
CA LEU A 468 27.81 12.72 10.96
C LEU A 468 27.64 13.59 12.21
N GLN A 469 27.55 14.91 12.05
CA GLN A 469 27.29 15.82 13.15
C GLN A 469 25.89 15.60 13.76
N LEU A 470 24.87 15.38 12.93
CA LEU A 470 23.52 15.04 13.39
C LEU A 470 23.49 13.70 14.14
N ILE A 471 24.16 12.66 13.61
CA ILE A 471 24.29 11.36 14.27
C ILE A 471 24.90 11.55 15.66
N LYS A 472 26.03 12.27 15.75
CA LYS A 472 26.68 12.56 17.04
C LYS A 472 25.71 13.23 18.03
N THR A 473 25.03 14.29 17.61
CA THR A 473 24.08 15.01 18.47
C THR A 473 22.94 14.11 18.95
N VAL A 474 22.32 13.34 18.06
CA VAL A 474 21.21 12.45 18.42
C VAL A 474 21.68 11.30 19.33
N SER A 475 22.86 10.72 19.07
CA SER A 475 23.44 9.67 19.90
C SER A 475 23.73 10.16 21.33
N GLU A 476 24.26 11.37 21.50
CA GLU A 476 24.52 11.96 22.83
C GLU A 476 23.21 12.15 23.64
N LEU A 477 22.11 12.52 22.98
CA LEU A 477 20.78 12.59 23.59
C LEU A 477 20.28 11.20 24.02
N GLY A 478 20.45 10.20 23.17
CA GLY A 478 20.14 8.79 23.48
C GLY A 478 20.93 8.27 24.68
N SER A 479 22.25 8.48 24.71
CA SER A 479 23.11 8.08 25.83
C SER A 479 22.72 8.76 27.14
N THR A 480 22.30 10.02 27.08
CA THR A 480 21.79 10.76 28.24
C THR A 480 20.54 10.10 28.82
N ALA A 481 19.66 9.53 28.00
CA ALA A 481 18.50 8.79 28.49
C ALA A 481 18.88 7.45 29.14
N VAL A 482 19.94 6.79 28.68
CA VAL A 482 20.39 5.51 29.25
C VAL A 482 21.10 5.70 30.59
N HIS A 483 22.03 6.65 30.67
CA HIS A 483 22.98 6.78 31.78
C HIS A 483 22.80 8.06 32.62
N GLY A 484 21.94 8.99 32.19
CA GLY A 484 21.75 10.26 32.88
C GLY A 484 20.79 10.18 34.08
N PRO A 485 20.93 11.08 35.06
CA PRO A 485 19.93 11.27 36.11
C PRO A 485 18.61 11.81 35.53
N SER A 486 17.48 11.56 36.21
CA SER A 486 16.11 11.91 35.76
C SER A 486 15.96 13.33 35.20
N ALA A 487 16.53 14.35 35.86
CA ALA A 487 16.48 15.73 35.41
C ALA A 487 17.13 15.93 34.02
N LYS A 488 18.21 15.20 33.73
CA LYS A 488 18.86 15.22 32.41
C LYS A 488 18.06 14.46 31.35
N ILE A 489 17.30 13.42 31.71
CA ILE A 489 16.43 12.69 30.78
C ILE A 489 15.34 13.61 30.23
N LEU A 490 14.68 14.39 31.09
CA LEU A 490 13.66 15.35 30.68
C LEU A 490 14.23 16.49 29.83
N SER A 491 15.47 16.90 30.10
CA SER A 491 16.19 17.87 29.26
C SER A 491 16.53 17.29 27.89
N ALA A 492 16.96 16.02 27.84
CA ALA A 492 17.23 15.30 26.62
C ALA A 492 15.96 15.10 25.76
N GLU A 493 14.81 14.82 26.39
CA GLU A 493 13.51 14.75 25.69
C GLU A 493 13.18 16.07 24.99
N LYS A 494 13.30 17.20 25.69
CA LYS A 494 13.08 18.54 25.08
C LYS A 494 14.11 18.87 23.99
N ALA A 495 15.37 18.50 24.18
CA ALA A 495 16.40 18.69 23.16
C ALA A 495 16.10 17.85 21.92
N LEU A 496 15.71 16.59 22.08
CA LEU A 496 15.32 15.71 20.99
C LEU A 496 14.09 16.24 20.24
N GLN A 497 13.08 16.76 20.94
CA GLN A 497 11.92 17.41 20.30
C GLN A 497 12.33 18.61 19.42
N ARG A 498 13.32 19.39 19.84
CA ARG A 498 13.87 20.48 19.02
C ARG A 498 14.62 19.96 17.79
N GLU A 499 15.41 18.90 17.95
CA GLU A 499 16.09 18.24 16.82
C GLU A 499 15.09 17.68 15.81
N LEU A 500 14.00 17.05 16.27
CA LEU A 500 12.92 16.53 15.40
C LEU A 500 12.27 17.59 14.53
N GLY A 501 12.28 18.87 14.94
CA GLY A 501 11.74 19.99 14.18
C GLY A 501 12.71 20.58 13.14
N LYS A 502 13.97 20.14 13.09
CA LYS A 502 14.93 20.60 12.08
C LYS A 502 14.63 19.95 10.74
N LYS A 503 14.72 20.71 9.65
CA LYS A 503 14.39 20.25 8.30
C LYS A 503 15.08 18.93 7.92
N ASP A 504 16.39 18.83 8.15
CA ASP A 504 17.17 17.63 7.79
C ASP A 504 16.73 16.37 8.55
N ILE A 505 16.13 16.55 9.73
CA ILE A 505 15.59 15.48 10.56
C ILE A 505 14.13 15.20 10.20
N LEU A 506 13.31 16.25 9.98
CA LEU A 506 11.93 16.12 9.53
C LEU A 506 11.82 15.27 8.27
N GLU A 507 12.69 15.49 7.30
CA GLU A 507 12.71 14.72 6.05
C GLU A 507 12.91 13.22 6.26
N LEU A 508 13.40 12.75 7.42
CA LEU A 508 13.59 11.32 7.72
C LEU A 508 12.29 10.61 8.04
N TRP A 509 11.30 11.32 8.57
CA TRP A 509 10.14 10.68 9.18
C TRP A 509 8.81 11.39 8.92
N SER A 510 8.82 12.70 8.70
CA SER A 510 7.65 13.55 8.47
C SER A 510 7.42 13.78 6.97
N LEU A 511 6.27 14.37 6.64
CA LEU A 511 5.91 14.80 5.29
C LEU A 511 5.44 16.25 5.29
N PRO A 512 5.75 17.03 4.24
CA PRO A 512 5.17 18.35 4.05
C PRO A 512 3.65 18.24 3.90
N LEU A 513 2.88 19.08 4.59
CA LEU A 513 1.42 19.11 4.41
C LEU A 513 1.01 19.52 2.98
N ALA A 514 1.87 20.28 2.30
CA ALA A 514 1.68 20.66 0.90
C ALA A 514 1.84 19.50 -0.10
N SER A 515 2.24 18.31 0.37
CA SER A 515 2.30 17.10 -0.46
C SER A 515 0.91 16.56 -0.82
N PHE A 516 -0.13 16.92 -0.07
CA PHE A 516 -1.52 16.80 -0.53
C PHE A 516 -1.82 17.92 -1.54
N ASP A 517 -1.84 17.56 -2.82
CA ASP A 517 -2.09 18.43 -3.96
C ASP A 517 -3.19 17.83 -4.85
N PRO A 518 -4.47 18.06 -4.50
CA PRO A 518 -5.58 17.45 -5.22
C PRO A 518 -5.69 17.95 -6.67
N VAL A 519 -5.24 19.18 -6.97
CA VAL A 519 -5.19 19.72 -8.34
C VAL A 519 -4.29 18.88 -9.24
N ARG A 520 -3.16 18.40 -8.70
CA ARG A 520 -2.20 17.57 -9.42
C ARG A 520 -2.39 16.06 -9.16
N ASN A 521 -3.47 15.67 -8.49
CA ASN A 521 -3.72 14.31 -8.02
C ASN A 521 -2.51 13.70 -7.27
N LYS A 522 -1.82 14.51 -6.44
CA LYS A 522 -0.76 14.00 -5.55
C LYS A 522 -1.30 13.85 -4.15
N PHE A 523 -1.26 12.63 -3.64
CA PHE A 523 -1.75 12.29 -2.32
C PHE A 523 -0.67 11.50 -1.61
N ARG A 524 -0.18 12.01 -0.46
CA ARG A 524 0.81 11.31 0.36
C ARG A 524 0.28 11.00 1.74
N GLU A 525 0.57 9.82 2.28
CA GLU A 525 0.08 9.39 3.59
C GLU A 525 0.76 10.15 4.73
N LEU A 526 0.04 11.15 5.26
CA LEU A 526 0.60 12.11 6.21
C LEU A 526 0.71 11.56 7.63
N LEU A 527 -0.14 10.60 8.00
CA LEU A 527 -0.31 10.18 9.38
C LEU A 527 0.42 8.90 9.72
N PHE A 528 0.62 7.98 8.79
CA PHE A 528 1.39 6.77 9.08
C PHE A 528 2.41 6.42 8.02
N SER A 529 3.29 5.48 8.36
CA SER A 529 4.22 4.86 7.43
C SER A 529 4.23 3.37 7.71
N TYR A 530 4.09 2.58 6.66
CA TYR A 530 4.53 1.20 6.65
C TYR A 530 6.02 1.25 6.30
N GLN A 531 6.86 0.66 7.14
CA GLN A 531 8.31 0.57 6.92
C GLN A 531 8.76 -0.88 7.05
#